data_AF-A0A9P9PVE8-F1
#
_entry.id   AF-A0A9P9PVE8-F1
#
_cell.length_a   1.000
_cell.length_b   1.000
_cell.length_c   1.000
_cell.angle_alpha   90.00
_cell.angle_beta   90.00
_cell.angle_gamma   90.00
#
_symmetry.space_group_name_H-M   'P 1'
#
loop_
_entity.id
_entity.type
_entity.pdbx_description
1 polymer ?
#
loop_
_entity_poly.entity_id
_entity_poly.type
_entity_poly.pdbx_seq_one_letter_code
_entity_poly.pdbx_strand_id
1 'polypeptide(L)'
;MRRKRSDELPQFMNDHNTPAFRWNRRYLYAVALFVLACWLLYPSRNAVPVSGEQSINWSNYAYSLYATDSATLCHAVLIADALARLGSKADRVLFYPEHWDTKVSDSQDRDSQLLVIARDKYKVKLHPIKLLSVGGRTKDQWTGTWDMSVTKFLAFSLGYYDRVIALDSDVTLLQTLDELFLLPQTAMAMPRAYWTNSKPWPLTSMLMVIKPDLQELERLKNEMFRGGHAMLVEAHRYDMELVNDRFEESALILPHRPYALLTGEFRHKDHSAYLGNPDEKWDAEKVFKEAKLVHFSDWPLPKPWIMWPTEGLREMQPDCGGSREGTCAERRIWKHLYNDFRQRRRDICKLLSVPPPDWLSIKGGDQARNVTEGTEHAAPPVDGMIASEAS
;
A
#
# COMPACT_ATOMS: atom_id res chain seq x y z
N MET A 1 -26.80 -111.80 5.18
CA MET A 1 -25.68 -112.56 5.79
C MET A 1 -24.42 -111.68 5.83
N ARG A 2 -23.74 -111.66 6.99
CA ARG A 2 -22.33 -111.31 7.31
C ARG A 2 -21.64 -110.20 6.50
N ARG A 3 -21.29 -109.01 7.05
CA ARG A 3 -20.42 -108.65 8.20
C ARG A 3 -18.91 -108.85 7.94
N LYS A 4 -18.20 -107.74 7.72
CA LYS A 4 -16.93 -107.27 8.36
C LYS A 4 -16.69 -105.83 7.84
N ARG A 5 -16.74 -104.80 8.68
CA ARG A 5 -15.83 -104.28 9.73
C ARG A 5 -14.88 -103.22 9.13
N SER A 6 -15.21 -101.96 9.38
CA SER A 6 -14.45 -100.77 9.01
C SER A 6 -14.19 -99.98 10.30
N ASP A 7 -13.26 -100.47 11.10
CA ASP A 7 -12.62 -99.67 12.15
C ASP A 7 -11.24 -99.30 11.61
N GLU A 8 -10.81 -98.08 11.90
CA GLU A 8 -9.51 -97.47 11.58
C GLU A 8 -9.46 -96.70 10.25
N LEU A 9 -9.87 -95.43 10.30
CA LEU A 9 -9.04 -94.28 9.94
C LEU A 9 -9.69 -93.00 10.52
N PRO A 10 -8.97 -92.18 11.31
CA PRO A 10 -9.54 -90.99 11.94
C PRO A 10 -9.67 -89.85 10.92
N GLN A 11 -10.90 -89.43 10.62
CA GLN A 11 -11.16 -88.15 9.95
C GLN A 11 -11.14 -87.04 11.00
N PHE A 12 -10.14 -86.17 10.90
CA PHE A 12 -10.04 -84.92 11.66
C PHE A 12 -11.27 -84.05 11.39
N MET A 13 -12.15 -83.91 12.40
CA MET A 13 -13.10 -82.81 12.49
C MET A 13 -12.38 -81.63 13.14
N ASN A 14 -12.11 -80.57 12.36
CA ASN A 14 -11.67 -79.29 12.91
C ASN A 14 -12.90 -78.55 13.47
N ASP A 15 -13.18 -78.75 14.75
CA ASP A 15 -14.06 -77.87 15.52
C ASP A 15 -13.33 -76.55 15.83
N HIS A 16 -13.55 -75.54 15.00
CA HIS A 16 -13.25 -74.15 15.35
C HIS A 16 -14.55 -73.37 15.57
N ASN A 17 -15.20 -73.63 16.72
CA ASN A 17 -16.17 -72.70 17.28
C ASN A 17 -15.43 -71.64 18.11
N THR A 18 -15.17 -70.47 17.50
CA THR A 18 -14.68 -69.28 18.21
C THR A 18 -15.73 -68.77 19.20
N PRO A 19 -15.40 -68.52 20.48
CA PRO A 19 -16.37 -68.04 21.45
C PRO A 19 -16.70 -66.56 21.18
N ALA A 20 -17.99 -66.26 21.04
CA ALA A 20 -18.49 -64.91 20.90
C ALA A 20 -18.20 -64.09 22.16
N PHE A 21 -17.25 -63.17 22.07
CA PHE A 21 -16.86 -62.23 23.13
C PHE A 21 -18.03 -61.28 23.44
N ARG A 22 -18.82 -61.62 24.47
CA ARG A 22 -19.94 -60.80 24.94
C ARG A 22 -19.42 -59.71 25.87
N TRP A 23 -19.42 -58.47 25.39
CA TRP A 23 -19.03 -57.30 26.17
C TRP A 23 -20.08 -57.04 27.26
N ASN A 24 -19.73 -57.34 28.50
CA ASN A 24 -20.62 -57.19 29.63
C ASN A 24 -20.94 -55.69 29.83
N ARG A 25 -22.23 -55.29 29.85
CA ARG A 25 -22.67 -53.88 29.97
C ARG A 25 -21.99 -53.10 31.11
N ARG A 26 -21.54 -53.80 32.16
CA ARG A 26 -20.77 -53.23 33.28
C ARG A 26 -19.44 -52.59 32.85
N TYR A 27 -18.77 -53.13 31.83
CA TYR A 27 -17.54 -52.55 31.28
C TYR A 27 -17.81 -51.27 30.49
N LEU A 28 -18.96 -51.16 29.81
CA LEU A 28 -19.38 -49.93 29.14
C LEU A 28 -19.63 -48.81 30.16
N TYR A 29 -20.28 -49.12 31.29
CA TYR A 29 -20.46 -48.12 32.36
C TYR A 29 -19.13 -47.71 33.01
N ALA A 30 -18.21 -48.66 33.20
CA ALA A 30 -16.88 -48.35 33.73
C ALA A 30 -16.06 -47.48 32.78
N VAL A 31 -16.10 -47.76 31.47
CA VAL A 31 -15.44 -46.93 30.44
C VAL A 31 -16.09 -45.54 30.37
N ALA A 32 -17.43 -45.46 30.42
CA ALA A 32 -18.13 -44.17 30.42
C ALA A 32 -17.79 -43.33 31.66
N LEU A 33 -17.74 -43.95 32.85
CA LEU A 33 -17.30 -43.30 34.08
C LEU A 33 -15.83 -42.86 34.02
N PHE A 34 -14.96 -43.68 33.43
CA PHE A 34 -13.56 -43.33 33.23
C PHE A 34 -13.40 -42.15 32.28
N VAL A 35 -14.14 -42.11 31.16
CA VAL A 35 -14.15 -40.99 30.23
C VAL A 35 -14.72 -39.72 30.88
N LEU A 36 -15.78 -39.83 31.69
CA LEU A 36 -16.35 -38.70 32.44
C LEU A 36 -15.37 -38.19 33.51
N ALA A 37 -14.72 -39.08 34.24
CA ALA A 37 -13.69 -38.73 35.21
C ALA A 37 -12.49 -38.09 34.53
N CYS A 38 -12.06 -38.62 33.38
CA CYS A 38 -11.05 -37.98 32.54
C CYS A 38 -11.54 -36.61 32.07
N TRP A 39 -12.78 -36.42 31.64
CA TRP A 39 -13.29 -35.12 31.19
C TRP A 39 -13.39 -34.09 32.34
N LEU A 40 -13.73 -34.52 33.55
CA LEU A 40 -13.79 -33.67 34.75
C LEU A 40 -12.42 -33.37 35.35
N LEU A 41 -11.47 -34.32 35.25
CA LEU A 41 -10.11 -34.19 35.79
C LEU A 41 -9.08 -33.72 34.76
N TYR A 42 -9.41 -33.75 33.45
CA TYR A 42 -8.65 -33.01 32.45
C TYR A 42 -8.92 -31.55 32.78
N PRO A 43 -7.92 -30.78 33.21
CA PRO A 43 -8.10 -29.36 33.25
C PRO A 43 -8.44 -28.99 31.83
N SER A 44 -9.65 -28.45 31.62
CA SER A 44 -9.88 -27.56 30.50
C SER A 44 -8.68 -26.63 30.52
N ARG A 45 -7.72 -26.86 29.61
CA ARG A 45 -6.77 -25.84 29.23
C ARG A 45 -7.62 -24.79 28.53
N ASN A 46 -8.39 -24.05 29.31
CA ASN A 46 -8.53 -22.63 29.07
C ASN A 46 -7.08 -22.20 28.94
N ALA A 47 -6.72 -21.77 27.73
CA ALA A 47 -5.43 -21.17 27.49
C ALA A 47 -5.18 -20.25 28.68
N VAL A 48 -4.11 -20.52 29.42
CA VAL A 48 -3.58 -19.53 30.35
C VAL A 48 -3.48 -18.28 29.49
N PRO A 49 -4.23 -17.19 29.78
CA PRO A 49 -4.05 -15.98 29.03
C PRO A 49 -2.58 -15.65 29.26
N VAL A 50 -1.79 -15.72 28.19
CA VAL A 50 -0.43 -15.22 28.20
C VAL A 50 -0.60 -13.78 28.68
N SER A 51 -0.23 -13.54 29.92
CA SER A 51 -0.14 -12.21 30.51
C SER A 51 0.82 -11.43 29.62
N GLY A 52 0.28 -10.70 28.64
CA GLY A 52 1.06 -10.10 27.57
C GLY A 52 0.29 -9.66 26.31
N GLU A 53 -0.95 -10.10 26.07
CA GLU A 53 -1.80 -9.40 25.08
C GLU A 53 -2.30 -8.09 25.71
N GLN A 54 -1.46 -7.04 25.65
CA GLN A 54 -1.97 -5.69 25.76
C GLN A 54 -3.03 -5.54 24.66
N SER A 55 -4.30 -5.38 25.06
CA SER A 55 -5.37 -5.09 24.11
C SER A 55 -5.01 -3.83 23.34
N ILE A 56 -4.68 -3.97 22.05
CA ILE A 56 -4.28 -2.85 21.20
C ILE A 56 -5.45 -1.88 21.10
N ASN A 57 -5.28 -0.67 21.60
CA ASN A 57 -6.29 0.37 21.45
C ASN A 57 -6.15 1.05 20.08
N TRP A 58 -6.91 0.57 19.10
CA TRP A 58 -6.83 1.06 17.72
C TRP A 58 -7.24 2.53 17.54
N SER A 59 -7.96 3.12 18.49
CA SER A 59 -8.28 4.57 18.46
C SER A 59 -7.05 5.46 18.66
N ASN A 60 -5.92 4.90 19.09
CA ASN A 60 -4.67 5.63 19.25
C ASN A 60 -3.85 5.71 17.95
N TYR A 61 -4.35 5.13 16.85
CA TYR A 61 -3.65 5.06 15.57
C TYR A 61 -4.49 5.67 14.46
N ALA A 62 -3.84 6.25 13.46
CA ALA A 62 -4.53 6.75 12.28
C ALA A 62 -3.74 6.63 10.98
N TYR A 63 -4.47 6.44 9.87
CA TYR A 63 -3.98 6.77 8.54
C TYR A 63 -4.23 8.24 8.25
N SER A 64 -3.21 8.94 7.76
CA SER A 64 -3.29 10.35 7.37
C SER A 64 -3.24 10.46 5.85
N LEU A 65 -4.30 11.04 5.29
CA LEU A 65 -4.46 11.34 3.87
C LEU A 65 -4.54 12.85 3.70
N TYR A 66 -4.24 13.32 2.49
CA TYR A 66 -4.31 14.73 2.15
C TYR A 66 -4.86 14.92 0.74
N ALA A 67 -5.54 16.04 0.51
CA ALA A 67 -6.04 16.46 -0.79
C ALA A 67 -5.61 17.91 -1.05
N THR A 68 -5.10 18.16 -2.25
CA THR A 68 -4.66 19.48 -2.74
C THR A 68 -5.59 20.01 -3.84
N ASP A 69 -6.34 19.10 -4.49
CA ASP A 69 -7.25 19.35 -5.61
C ASP A 69 -8.32 18.24 -5.70
N SER A 70 -9.29 18.40 -6.60
CA SER A 70 -10.42 17.47 -6.76
C SER A 70 -9.96 16.05 -7.17
N ALA A 71 -8.80 15.91 -7.83
CA ALA A 71 -8.29 14.61 -8.23
C ALA A 71 -7.76 13.84 -7.01
N THR A 72 -6.86 14.47 -6.24
CA THR A 72 -6.27 13.94 -5.00
C THR A 72 -7.32 13.71 -3.92
N LEU A 73 -8.40 14.50 -3.87
CA LEU A 73 -9.56 14.21 -3.01
C LEU A 73 -10.18 12.85 -3.33
N CYS A 74 -10.45 12.58 -4.61
CA CYS A 74 -10.94 11.26 -5.00
C CYS A 74 -9.94 10.15 -4.63
N HIS A 75 -8.63 10.38 -4.81
CA HIS A 75 -7.63 9.37 -4.46
C HIS A 75 -7.64 9.05 -2.96
N ALA A 76 -7.76 10.06 -2.11
CA ALA A 76 -7.93 9.86 -0.67
C ALA A 76 -9.20 9.03 -0.37
N VAL A 77 -10.31 9.27 -1.06
CA VAL A 77 -11.53 8.45 -0.95
C VAL A 77 -11.28 7.00 -1.42
N LEU A 78 -10.50 6.79 -2.49
CA LEU A 78 -10.14 5.45 -2.95
C LEU A 78 -9.26 4.69 -1.94
N ILE A 79 -8.35 5.39 -1.27
CA ILE A 79 -7.53 4.80 -0.19
C ILE A 79 -8.42 4.49 1.02
N ALA A 80 -9.34 5.39 1.39
CA ALA A 80 -10.30 5.14 2.47
C ALA A 80 -11.20 3.93 2.19
N ASP A 81 -11.62 3.74 0.93
CA ASP A 81 -12.33 2.53 0.48
C ASP A 81 -11.47 1.28 0.65
N ALA A 82 -10.22 1.30 0.19
CA ALA A 82 -9.32 0.17 0.33
C ALA A 82 -9.07 -0.19 1.80
N LEU A 83 -8.82 0.79 2.67
CA LEU A 83 -8.67 0.59 4.12
C LEU A 83 -9.92 -0.04 4.73
N ALA A 84 -11.12 0.39 4.30
CA ALA A 84 -12.37 -0.21 4.76
C ALA A 84 -12.53 -1.67 4.29
N ARG A 85 -12.26 -1.96 3.02
CA ARG A 85 -12.33 -3.33 2.46
C ARG A 85 -11.31 -4.28 3.10
N LEU A 86 -10.14 -3.76 3.45
CA LEU A 86 -9.06 -4.52 4.11
C LEU A 86 -9.28 -4.70 5.62
N GLY A 87 -10.37 -4.15 6.17
CA GLY A 87 -10.71 -4.29 7.59
C GLY A 87 -9.76 -3.55 8.53
N SER A 88 -9.13 -2.46 8.05
CA SER A 88 -8.25 -1.65 8.87
C SER A 88 -8.98 -1.04 10.06
N LYS A 89 -8.36 -1.14 11.24
CA LYS A 89 -8.97 -0.80 12.53
C LYS A 89 -8.64 0.61 13.02
N ALA A 90 -7.55 1.18 12.52
CA ALA A 90 -7.10 2.52 12.88
C ALA A 90 -8.06 3.59 12.34
N ASP A 91 -8.02 4.77 12.95
CA ASP A 91 -8.75 5.93 12.46
C ASP A 91 -8.25 6.37 11.08
N ARG A 92 -9.05 7.17 10.39
CA ARG A 92 -8.70 7.75 9.09
C ARG A 92 -8.86 9.25 9.19
N VAL A 93 -7.84 9.99 8.77
CA VAL A 93 -7.81 11.45 8.79
C VAL A 93 -7.59 11.94 7.37
N LEU A 94 -8.32 12.98 6.96
CA LEU A 94 -8.14 13.66 5.68
C LEU A 94 -7.98 15.15 5.90
N PHE A 95 -6.82 15.67 5.51
CA PHE A 95 -6.56 17.10 5.36
C PHE A 95 -7.03 17.57 3.99
N TYR A 96 -7.78 18.66 3.93
CA TYR A 96 -8.32 19.20 2.68
C TYR A 96 -8.38 20.74 2.71
N PRO A 97 -8.47 21.43 1.57
CA PRO A 97 -8.50 22.89 1.53
C PRO A 97 -9.69 23.48 2.31
N GLU A 98 -9.42 24.44 3.19
CA GLU A 98 -10.42 25.04 4.09
C GLU A 98 -11.58 25.78 3.40
N HIS A 99 -11.44 26.09 2.11
CA HIS A 99 -12.49 26.73 1.31
C HIS A 99 -13.49 25.74 0.71
N TRP A 100 -13.28 24.43 0.87
CA TRP A 100 -14.27 23.41 0.55
C TRP A 100 -15.15 23.14 1.76
N ASP A 101 -16.35 22.61 1.52
CA ASP A 101 -17.28 22.28 2.60
C ASP A 101 -18.03 20.96 2.35
N THR A 102 -18.93 20.60 3.27
CA THR A 102 -19.70 19.35 3.21
C THR A 102 -21.17 19.58 2.85
N LYS A 103 -21.53 20.78 2.39
CA LYS A 103 -22.87 21.16 1.97
C LYS A 103 -22.97 20.98 0.47
N VAL A 104 -23.51 19.84 0.07
CA VAL A 104 -23.77 19.53 -1.35
C VAL A 104 -24.77 20.53 -1.90
N SER A 105 -24.28 21.43 -2.76
CA SER A 105 -25.10 22.47 -3.39
C SER A 105 -25.98 21.90 -4.49
N ASP A 106 -25.45 21.01 -5.34
CA ASP A 106 -26.17 20.32 -6.40
C ASP A 106 -25.54 18.96 -6.79
N SER A 107 -26.05 18.35 -7.87
CA SER A 107 -25.55 17.06 -8.36
C SER A 107 -24.13 17.11 -8.96
N GLN A 108 -23.66 18.29 -9.37
CA GLN A 108 -22.35 18.53 -9.98
C GLN A 108 -21.28 18.90 -8.96
N ASP A 109 -21.68 19.29 -7.74
CA ASP A 109 -20.79 19.56 -6.61
C ASP A 109 -20.10 18.28 -6.10
N ARG A 110 -19.11 17.82 -6.86
CA ARG A 110 -18.46 16.55 -6.63
C ARG A 110 -17.58 16.56 -5.39
N ASP A 111 -16.91 17.66 -5.12
CA ASP A 111 -15.95 17.74 -4.01
C ASP A 111 -16.68 17.66 -2.66
N SER A 112 -17.78 18.40 -2.48
CA SER A 112 -18.63 18.28 -1.29
C SER A 112 -19.21 16.87 -1.14
N GLN A 113 -19.65 16.24 -2.24
CA GLN A 113 -20.15 14.87 -2.22
C GLN A 113 -19.07 13.86 -1.81
N LEU A 114 -17.83 14.02 -2.29
CA LEU A 114 -16.71 13.15 -1.92
C LEU A 114 -16.32 13.31 -0.46
N LEU A 115 -16.31 14.54 0.07
CA LEU A 115 -16.09 14.80 1.50
C LEU A 115 -17.18 14.15 2.36
N VAL A 116 -18.45 14.26 1.95
CA VAL A 116 -19.57 13.58 2.62
C VAL A 116 -19.41 12.06 2.58
N ILE A 117 -19.02 11.48 1.44
CA ILE A 117 -18.74 10.03 1.32
C ILE A 117 -17.59 9.62 2.25
N ALA A 118 -16.49 10.37 2.27
CA ALA A 118 -15.35 10.10 3.15
C ALA A 118 -15.79 10.07 4.62
N ARG A 119 -16.53 11.09 5.06
CA ARG A 119 -17.04 11.20 6.43
C ARG A 119 -18.05 10.11 6.79
N ASP A 120 -19.09 9.95 5.98
CA ASP A 120 -20.27 9.19 6.39
C ASP A 120 -20.12 7.70 6.10
N LYS A 121 -19.55 7.34 4.94
CA LYS A 121 -19.35 5.95 4.53
C LYS A 121 -18.06 5.37 5.12
N TYR A 122 -16.96 6.11 5.00
CA TYR A 122 -15.64 5.61 5.37
C TYR A 122 -15.14 6.10 6.74
N LYS A 123 -15.96 6.85 7.48
CA LYS A 123 -15.66 7.34 8.84
C LYS A 123 -14.35 8.13 8.93
N VAL A 124 -14.02 8.83 7.85
CA VAL A 124 -12.84 9.70 7.79
C VAL A 124 -13.10 10.96 8.59
N LYS A 125 -12.19 11.31 9.50
CA LYS A 125 -12.16 12.57 10.23
C LYS A 125 -11.62 13.65 9.29
N LEU A 126 -12.48 14.62 8.97
CA LEU A 126 -12.17 15.70 8.02
C LEU A 126 -11.54 16.89 8.73
N HIS A 127 -10.39 17.35 8.25
CA HIS A 127 -9.68 18.51 8.78
C HIS A 127 -9.48 19.57 7.68
N PRO A 128 -10.30 20.64 7.65
CA PRO A 128 -10.08 21.76 6.75
C PRO A 128 -8.81 22.50 7.16
N ILE A 129 -7.92 22.77 6.21
CA ILE A 129 -6.63 23.41 6.45
C ILE A 129 -6.26 24.38 5.33
N LYS A 130 -5.35 25.28 5.66
CA LYS A 130 -4.57 26.01 4.66
C LYS A 130 -3.46 25.08 4.14
N LEU A 131 -3.47 24.80 2.84
CA LEU A 131 -2.46 23.95 2.19
C LEU A 131 -1.05 24.45 2.48
N LEU A 132 -0.13 23.51 2.70
CA LEU A 132 1.30 23.81 2.76
C LEU A 132 1.82 23.80 1.33
N SER A 133 2.66 24.77 1.00
CA SER A 133 3.38 24.79 -0.28
C SER A 133 4.80 25.31 -0.08
N VAL A 134 5.77 24.69 -0.77
CA VAL A 134 7.14 25.23 -0.88
C VAL A 134 7.20 26.42 -1.84
N GLY A 135 6.24 26.54 -2.75
CA GLY A 135 6.08 27.68 -3.66
C GLY A 135 5.27 28.80 -3.02
N GLY A 136 5.88 29.99 -2.89
CA GLY A 136 5.14 31.20 -2.56
C GLY A 136 4.20 31.52 -3.72
N ARG A 137 2.88 31.62 -3.46
CA ARG A 137 1.92 32.11 -4.46
C ARG A 137 2.24 33.58 -4.79
N THR A 138 3.14 33.84 -5.73
CA THR A 138 3.07 35.07 -6.51
C THR A 138 1.96 34.87 -7.53
N LYS A 139 0.94 35.72 -7.47
CA LYS A 139 -0.19 35.70 -8.41
C LYS A 139 0.33 35.50 -9.84
N ASP A 140 -0.32 34.60 -10.56
CA ASP A 140 -0.27 34.43 -12.01
C ASP A 140 0.75 33.47 -12.62
N GLN A 141 1.50 32.67 -11.82
CA GLN A 141 2.24 31.50 -12.34
C GLN A 141 1.98 30.24 -11.48
N TRP A 142 1.29 29.26 -12.07
CA TRP A 142 1.16 27.91 -11.55
C TRP A 142 2.45 27.14 -11.91
N THR A 143 3.25 26.70 -10.93
CA THR A 143 4.60 26.15 -11.15
C THR A 143 4.74 24.64 -10.98
N GLY A 144 3.67 23.85 -11.10
CA GLY A 144 3.82 22.40 -11.29
C GLY A 144 3.99 21.54 -10.02
N THR A 145 2.96 20.73 -9.83
CA THR A 145 2.90 19.33 -9.36
C THR A 145 3.37 18.87 -7.98
N TRP A 146 4.46 19.38 -7.40
CA TRP A 146 4.98 18.85 -6.11
C TRP A 146 5.02 19.88 -4.99
N ASP A 147 4.76 21.14 -5.31
CA ASP A 147 4.86 22.22 -4.34
C ASP A 147 3.99 21.99 -3.11
N MET A 148 2.81 21.37 -3.30
CA MET A 148 1.86 21.04 -2.24
C MET A 148 2.00 19.63 -1.64
N SER A 149 2.93 18.79 -2.11
CA SER A 149 3.13 17.43 -1.56
C SER A 149 3.46 17.46 -0.07
N VAL A 150 4.16 18.52 0.37
CA VAL A 150 4.50 18.82 1.77
C VAL A 150 3.28 19.00 2.68
N THR A 151 2.07 19.16 2.13
CA THR A 151 0.81 19.14 2.92
C THR A 151 0.68 17.84 3.73
N LYS A 152 1.27 16.73 3.27
CA LYS A 152 1.30 15.47 4.04
C LYS A 152 2.00 15.60 5.40
N PHE A 153 2.87 16.59 5.59
CA PHE A 153 3.51 16.87 6.89
C PHE A 153 2.52 17.33 7.96
N LEU A 154 1.30 17.73 7.60
CA LEU A 154 0.25 17.96 8.60
C LEU A 154 -0.05 16.72 9.46
N ALA A 155 0.34 15.52 9.03
CA ALA A 155 0.31 14.32 9.86
C ALA A 155 1.04 14.48 11.22
N PHE A 156 2.10 15.29 11.28
CA PHE A 156 2.80 15.60 12.53
C PHE A 156 1.94 16.38 13.53
N SER A 157 0.90 17.09 13.08
CA SER A 157 -0.02 17.84 13.95
C SER A 157 -0.98 16.94 14.74
N LEU A 158 -1.07 15.65 14.40
CA LEU A 158 -2.01 14.70 14.99
C LEU A 158 -1.51 14.14 16.33
N GLY A 159 -1.04 15.01 17.23
CA GLY A 159 -0.43 14.71 18.54
C GLY A 159 -1.33 13.97 19.54
N TYR A 160 -2.59 13.70 19.17
CA TYR A 160 -3.54 12.91 19.93
C TYR A 160 -3.58 11.43 19.51
N TYR A 161 -2.75 11.02 18.54
CA TYR A 161 -2.47 9.62 18.23
C TYR A 161 -1.04 9.26 18.67
N ASP A 162 -0.84 8.00 19.04
CA ASP A 162 0.47 7.45 19.37
C ASP A 162 1.34 7.28 18.11
N ARG A 163 0.69 6.97 16.97
CA ARG A 163 1.35 6.80 15.68
C ARG A 163 0.40 7.02 14.51
N VAL A 164 0.94 7.63 13.45
CA VAL A 164 0.22 7.93 12.22
C VAL A 164 0.94 7.33 11.03
N ILE A 165 0.21 6.72 10.09
CA ILE A 165 0.74 6.32 8.78
C ILE A 165 0.28 7.36 7.75
N ALA A 166 1.18 8.21 7.28
CA ALA A 166 0.92 9.13 6.19
C ALA A 166 1.23 8.45 4.84
N LEU A 167 0.29 8.54 3.90
CA LEU A 167 0.39 7.94 2.57
C LEU A 167 0.40 9.00 1.49
N ASP A 168 1.09 8.72 0.37
CA ASP A 168 0.96 9.57 -0.81
C ASP A 168 -0.43 9.50 -1.45
N SER A 169 -0.71 10.47 -2.32
CA SER A 169 -2.01 10.55 -3.00
C SER A 169 -2.11 9.65 -4.23
N ASP A 170 -0.99 9.21 -4.81
CA ASP A 170 -0.90 8.40 -6.03
C ASP A 170 -0.41 6.98 -5.77
N VAL A 171 -0.88 6.40 -4.66
CA VAL A 171 -0.70 5.00 -4.29
C VAL A 171 -2.01 4.20 -4.38
N THR A 172 -1.89 2.88 -4.43
CA THR A 172 -3.02 1.96 -4.19
C THR A 172 -2.62 0.89 -3.18
N LEU A 173 -3.54 0.59 -2.26
CA LEU A 173 -3.36 -0.45 -1.23
C LEU A 173 -3.86 -1.79 -1.73
N LEU A 174 -3.02 -2.81 -1.61
CA LEU A 174 -3.34 -4.20 -1.95
C LEU A 174 -3.61 -5.05 -0.70
N GLN A 175 -3.00 -4.69 0.44
CA GLN A 175 -3.13 -5.41 1.71
C GLN A 175 -3.10 -4.43 2.89
N THR A 176 -3.44 -4.90 4.08
CA THR A 176 -3.37 -4.09 5.31
C THR A 176 -1.92 -3.67 5.62
N LEU A 177 -1.78 -2.46 6.20
CA LEU A 177 -0.55 -1.92 6.75
C LEU A 177 -0.61 -1.78 8.28
N ASP A 178 -1.66 -2.31 8.91
CA ASP A 178 -1.93 -2.10 10.34
C ASP A 178 -0.78 -2.60 11.25
N GLU A 179 0.01 -3.58 10.79
CA GLU A 179 1.21 -4.03 11.51
C GLU A 179 2.26 -2.93 11.71
N LEU A 180 2.31 -1.92 10.83
CA LEU A 180 3.25 -0.81 10.95
C LEU A 180 2.94 0.08 12.18
N PHE A 181 1.71 0.04 12.70
CA PHE A 181 1.39 0.71 13.96
C PHE A 181 2.07 0.08 15.18
N LEU A 182 2.56 -1.16 15.03
CA LEU A 182 3.13 -1.96 16.12
C LEU A 182 4.66 -2.08 16.07
N LEU A 183 5.32 -1.39 15.13
CA LEU A 183 6.80 -1.26 15.14
C LEU A 183 7.29 -0.69 16.49
N PRO A 184 8.55 -0.94 16.88
CA PRO A 184 9.17 -0.29 18.04
C PRO A 184 9.01 1.23 18.02
N GLN A 185 9.06 1.87 19.19
CA GLN A 185 8.94 3.32 19.27
C GLN A 185 10.07 3.99 18.46
N THR A 186 9.68 4.76 17.45
CA THR A 186 10.56 5.55 16.58
C THR A 186 9.87 6.86 16.23
N ALA A 187 10.64 7.91 15.94
CA ALA A 187 10.09 9.18 15.48
C ALA A 187 9.56 9.08 14.05
N MET A 188 10.26 8.33 13.20
CA MET A 188 9.98 8.14 11.79
C MET A 188 10.33 6.70 11.37
N ALA A 189 9.51 6.10 10.51
CA ALA A 189 9.92 4.93 9.73
C ALA A 189 9.46 5.06 8.28
N MET A 190 10.36 4.76 7.33
CA MET A 190 10.14 4.97 5.90
C MET A 190 10.85 3.89 5.07
N PRO A 191 10.32 3.52 3.89
CA PRO A 191 11.02 2.64 2.97
C PRO A 191 12.14 3.36 2.22
N ARG A 192 13.10 2.58 1.69
CA ARG A 192 14.15 3.07 0.78
C ARG A 192 13.59 3.26 -0.63
N ALA A 193 13.97 4.36 -1.28
CA ALA A 193 13.72 4.65 -2.69
C ALA A 193 14.71 3.89 -3.58
N TYR A 194 14.49 2.59 -3.75
CA TYR A 194 15.42 1.68 -4.44
C TYR A 194 15.68 2.05 -5.92
N TRP A 195 14.79 2.86 -6.52
CA TRP A 195 14.89 3.34 -7.90
C TRP A 195 15.89 4.49 -8.09
N THR A 196 16.47 5.00 -7.01
CA THR A 196 17.49 6.05 -7.08
C THR A 196 18.88 5.47 -7.34
N ASN A 197 19.76 6.28 -7.94
CA ASN A 197 21.12 5.88 -8.29
C ASN A 197 22.12 5.99 -7.13
N SER A 198 21.77 6.73 -6.08
CA SER A 198 22.68 7.01 -4.95
C SER A 198 22.51 5.98 -3.84
N LYS A 199 23.59 5.28 -3.45
CA LYS A 199 23.60 4.37 -2.30
C LYS A 199 24.33 5.03 -1.09
N PRO A 200 23.86 4.84 0.16
CA PRO A 200 22.60 4.17 0.53
C PRO A 200 21.39 4.93 -0.05
N TRP A 201 20.40 4.20 -0.56
CA TRP A 201 19.22 4.82 -1.19
C TRP A 201 18.54 5.78 -0.22
N PRO A 202 18.08 6.98 -0.63
CA PRO A 202 17.32 7.85 0.24
C PRO A 202 16.00 7.19 0.65
N LEU A 203 15.36 7.73 1.67
CA LEU A 203 14.05 7.31 2.14
C LEU A 203 12.96 7.94 1.26
N THR A 204 11.88 7.21 0.96
CA THR A 204 10.74 7.76 0.20
C THR A 204 9.59 8.19 1.12
N SER A 205 9.03 9.35 0.86
CA SER A 205 7.86 9.92 1.56
C SER A 205 6.52 9.34 1.09
N MET A 206 6.53 8.31 0.22
CA MET A 206 5.30 7.66 -0.24
C MET A 206 4.53 6.95 0.89
N LEU A 207 5.27 6.54 1.93
CA LEU A 207 4.78 5.90 3.14
C LEU A 207 5.65 6.36 4.31
N MET A 208 5.04 7.07 5.27
CA MET A 208 5.73 7.54 6.46
C MET A 208 5.00 7.07 7.71
N VAL A 209 5.69 6.33 8.57
CA VAL A 209 5.20 5.96 9.90
C VAL A 209 5.73 6.99 10.89
N ILE A 210 4.86 7.86 11.38
CA ILE A 210 5.22 9.06 12.11
C ILE A 210 4.79 8.90 13.57
N LYS A 211 5.67 9.24 14.50
CA LYS A 211 5.27 9.65 15.85
C LYS A 211 4.92 11.15 15.78
N PRO A 212 3.65 11.55 15.91
CA PRO A 212 3.28 12.95 15.75
C PRO A 212 4.00 13.85 16.76
N ASP A 213 4.48 15.01 16.29
CA ASP A 213 5.17 16.02 17.08
C ASP A 213 4.95 17.40 16.44
N LEU A 214 4.19 18.26 17.13
CA LEU A 214 3.88 19.60 16.65
C LEU A 214 5.13 20.49 16.54
N GLN A 215 6.12 20.30 17.40
CA GLN A 215 7.38 21.08 17.31
C GLN A 215 8.15 20.70 16.05
N GLU A 216 8.11 19.42 15.68
CA GLU A 216 8.75 18.92 14.47
C GLU A 216 8.04 19.45 13.21
N LEU A 217 6.70 19.53 13.22
CA LEU A 217 5.96 20.20 12.15
C LEU A 217 6.40 21.66 11.97
N GLU A 218 6.53 22.41 13.07
CA GLU A 218 6.96 23.81 13.00
C GLU A 218 8.41 23.95 12.52
N ARG A 219 9.30 22.99 12.81
CA ARG A 219 10.65 22.97 12.22
C ARG A 219 10.61 22.78 10.70
N LEU A 220 9.87 21.79 10.21
CA LEU A 220 9.72 21.52 8.78
C LEU A 220 9.10 22.73 8.06
N LYS A 221 8.08 23.36 8.64
CA LYS A 221 7.51 24.63 8.13
C LYS A 221 8.55 25.73 8.06
N ASN A 222 9.31 25.95 9.13
CA ASN A 222 10.34 26.98 9.15
C ASN A 222 11.43 26.72 8.10
N GLU A 223 11.80 25.47 7.83
CA GLU A 223 12.74 25.14 6.77
C GLU A 223 12.19 25.50 5.38
N MET A 224 10.92 25.17 5.11
CA MET A 224 10.22 25.55 3.89
C MET A 224 10.15 27.07 3.68
N PHE A 225 10.08 27.87 4.75
CA PHE A 225 9.99 29.33 4.66
C PHE A 225 11.36 30.04 4.70
N ARG A 226 12.42 29.41 5.24
CA ARG A 226 13.77 30.00 5.36
C ARG A 226 14.60 29.91 4.08
N GLY A 227 14.47 28.81 3.33
CA GLY A 227 15.01 28.72 1.97
C GLY A 227 14.06 29.46 1.05
N GLY A 228 14.24 30.78 0.88
CA GLY A 228 13.28 31.65 0.20
C GLY A 228 12.63 30.97 -1.01
N HIS A 229 11.30 30.92 -1.04
CA HIS A 229 10.44 30.08 -1.89
C HIS A 229 10.96 29.75 -3.31
N ALA A 230 11.64 30.68 -3.97
CA ALA A 230 12.25 30.47 -5.29
C ALA A 230 13.41 29.45 -5.27
N MET A 231 14.30 29.49 -4.26
CA MET A 231 15.47 28.63 -4.17
C MET A 231 15.10 27.15 -3.92
N LEU A 232 14.09 26.87 -3.09
CA LEU A 232 13.64 25.50 -2.86
C LEU A 232 13.01 24.90 -4.11
N VAL A 233 12.21 25.70 -4.84
CA VAL A 233 11.61 25.30 -6.12
C VAL A 233 12.70 25.08 -7.17
N GLU A 234 13.67 26.00 -7.29
CA GLU A 234 14.80 25.88 -8.23
C GLU A 234 15.69 24.67 -7.91
N ALA A 235 15.92 24.40 -6.62
CA ALA A 235 16.66 23.23 -6.15
C ALA A 235 15.85 21.92 -6.20
N HIS A 236 14.60 21.94 -6.67
CA HIS A 236 13.70 20.79 -6.72
C HIS A 236 13.56 20.07 -5.37
N ARG A 237 13.61 20.81 -4.25
CA ARG A 237 13.47 20.27 -2.89
C ARG A 237 12.01 20.26 -2.48
N TYR A 238 11.43 19.06 -2.43
CA TYR A 238 10.04 18.82 -2.05
C TYR A 238 9.98 17.98 -0.77
N ASP A 239 8.94 17.15 -0.65
CA ASP A 239 8.69 16.36 0.54
C ASP A 239 9.76 15.30 0.80
N MET A 240 10.30 14.64 -0.24
CA MET A 240 11.35 13.62 -0.06
C MET A 240 12.66 14.23 0.45
N GLU A 241 13.11 15.34 -0.12
CA GLU A 241 14.36 16.00 0.26
C GLU A 241 14.27 16.48 1.71
N LEU A 242 13.19 17.20 2.06
CA LEU A 242 12.99 17.75 3.41
C LEU A 242 12.97 16.67 4.50
N VAL A 243 12.36 15.50 4.24
CA VAL A 243 12.37 14.42 5.24
C VAL A 243 13.69 13.67 5.30
N ASN A 244 14.43 13.55 4.18
CA ASN A 244 15.76 12.93 4.22
C ASN A 244 16.74 13.83 4.98
N ASP A 245 16.80 15.11 4.66
CA ASP A 245 17.65 16.08 5.36
C ASP A 245 17.40 16.08 6.88
N ARG A 246 16.15 15.80 7.29
CA ARG A 246 15.77 15.73 8.71
C ARG A 246 15.95 14.35 9.35
N PHE A 247 15.65 13.26 8.64
CA PHE A 247 15.45 11.94 9.26
C PHE A 247 16.32 10.82 8.69
N GLU A 248 17.13 11.05 7.64
CA GLU A 248 17.90 9.97 7.00
C GLU A 248 18.79 9.17 7.96
N GLU A 249 19.36 9.84 8.97
CA GLU A 249 20.24 9.22 9.96
C GLU A 249 19.51 8.61 11.17
N SER A 250 18.25 8.98 11.40
CA SER A 250 17.50 8.65 12.63
C SER A 250 16.23 7.83 12.42
N ALA A 251 15.75 7.72 11.18
CA ALA A 251 14.56 6.94 10.86
C ALA A 251 14.82 5.43 10.98
N LEU A 252 13.78 4.71 11.41
CA LEU A 252 13.72 3.26 11.24
C LEU A 252 13.50 2.94 9.76
N ILE A 253 14.39 2.15 9.16
CA ILE A 253 14.28 1.81 7.75
C ILE A 253 13.29 0.65 7.57
N LEU A 254 12.23 0.89 6.81
CA LEU A 254 11.33 -0.16 6.34
C LEU A 254 11.94 -0.85 5.12
N PRO A 255 11.79 -2.17 4.97
CA PRO A 255 12.13 -2.81 3.71
C PRO A 255 11.20 -2.27 2.61
N HIS A 256 11.73 -1.95 1.43
CA HIS A 256 10.88 -1.53 0.31
C HIS A 256 9.97 -2.66 -0.18
N ARG A 257 10.32 -3.92 0.07
CA ARG A 257 9.42 -5.08 -0.08
C ARG A 257 8.81 -5.41 1.29
N PRO A 258 7.47 -5.40 1.46
CA PRO A 258 6.41 -5.23 0.46
C PRO A 258 5.79 -3.81 0.37
N TYR A 259 6.45 -2.80 0.94
CA TYR A 259 5.85 -1.48 1.23
C TYR A 259 6.05 -0.39 0.18
N ALA A 260 6.83 -0.62 -0.88
CA ALA A 260 7.17 0.36 -1.90
C ALA A 260 7.44 -0.33 -3.24
N LEU A 261 6.39 -0.79 -3.92
CA LEU A 261 6.47 -1.29 -5.30
C LEU A 261 6.06 -0.18 -6.27
N LEU A 262 6.90 0.14 -7.25
CA LEU A 262 6.53 1.05 -8.33
C LEU A 262 5.80 0.30 -9.44
N THR A 263 4.79 0.91 -10.06
CA THR A 263 4.22 0.39 -11.31
C THR A 263 5.25 0.31 -12.43
N GLY A 264 6.20 1.26 -12.47
CA GLY A 264 7.32 1.26 -13.40
C GLY A 264 8.18 0.00 -13.31
N GLU A 265 8.23 -0.67 -12.16
CA GLU A 265 9.01 -1.90 -11.97
C GLU A 265 8.63 -2.98 -12.98
N PHE A 266 7.33 -3.14 -13.28
CA PHE A 266 6.86 -4.12 -14.27
C PHE A 266 7.31 -3.80 -15.71
N ARG A 267 7.80 -2.59 -15.98
CA ARG A 267 8.34 -2.18 -17.28
C ARG A 267 9.87 -2.29 -17.34
N HIS A 268 10.54 -2.35 -16.19
CA HIS A 268 11.99 -2.48 -16.15
C HIS A 268 12.42 -3.87 -16.65
N LYS A 269 13.66 -3.93 -17.16
CA LYS A 269 14.31 -5.18 -17.57
C LYS A 269 15.25 -5.71 -16.50
N ASP A 270 15.80 -4.80 -15.70
CA ASP A 270 16.65 -5.10 -14.57
C ASP A 270 15.87 -4.81 -13.28
N HIS A 271 15.64 -5.86 -12.50
CA HIS A 271 14.92 -5.82 -11.24
C HIS A 271 15.86 -5.97 -10.03
N SER A 272 17.17 -5.98 -10.23
CA SER A 272 18.17 -6.26 -9.19
C SER A 272 18.06 -5.30 -7.99
N ALA A 273 17.78 -4.03 -8.24
CA ALA A 273 17.57 -3.03 -7.20
C ALA A 273 16.30 -3.33 -6.37
N TYR A 274 15.20 -3.70 -7.01
CA TYR A 274 13.98 -4.08 -6.31
C TYR A 274 14.12 -5.39 -5.55
N LEU A 275 14.75 -6.41 -6.15
CA LEU A 275 14.90 -7.71 -5.51
C LEU A 275 15.88 -7.65 -4.34
N GLY A 276 16.95 -6.86 -4.46
CA GLY A 276 18.00 -6.73 -3.44
C GLY A 276 18.85 -7.99 -3.26
N ASN A 277 18.57 -9.05 -4.03
CA ASN A 277 19.28 -10.32 -4.03
C ASN A 277 19.61 -10.69 -5.49
N PRO A 278 20.90 -10.79 -5.87
CA PRO A 278 21.30 -11.13 -7.24
C PRO A 278 20.88 -12.54 -7.67
N ASP A 279 20.60 -13.44 -6.71
CA ASP A 279 20.19 -14.83 -7.00
C ASP A 279 18.66 -14.99 -7.15
N GLU A 280 17.88 -14.00 -6.72
CA GLU A 280 16.43 -14.06 -6.86
C GLU A 280 16.04 -13.74 -8.30
N LYS A 281 15.21 -14.59 -8.91
CA LYS A 281 14.64 -14.34 -10.23
C LYS A 281 13.37 -13.52 -10.10
N TRP A 282 13.20 -12.56 -11.00
CA TRP A 282 11.96 -11.80 -11.11
C TRP A 282 10.77 -12.71 -11.43
N ASP A 283 9.72 -12.57 -10.62
CA ASP A 283 8.42 -13.21 -10.79
C ASP A 283 7.35 -12.15 -10.50
N ALA A 284 6.77 -11.60 -11.57
CA ALA A 284 5.79 -10.52 -11.46
C ALA A 284 4.55 -10.92 -10.64
N GLU A 285 4.11 -12.18 -10.69
CA GLU A 285 2.94 -12.66 -9.93
C GLU A 285 3.25 -12.74 -8.44
N LYS A 286 4.41 -13.31 -8.10
CA LYS A 286 4.90 -13.38 -6.72
C LYS A 286 5.03 -11.97 -6.15
N VAL A 287 5.69 -11.06 -6.86
CA VAL A 287 5.91 -9.67 -6.43
C VAL A 287 4.59 -8.93 -6.24
N PHE A 288 3.66 -9.05 -7.18
CA PHE A 288 2.35 -8.41 -7.07
C PHE A 288 1.54 -8.95 -5.87
N LYS A 289 1.61 -10.26 -5.62
CA LYS A 289 0.93 -10.90 -4.48
C LYS A 289 1.56 -10.53 -3.13
N GLU A 290 2.87 -10.33 -3.08
CA GLU A 290 3.59 -9.91 -1.87
C GLU A 290 3.35 -8.44 -1.55
N ALA A 291 3.23 -7.58 -2.56
CA ALA A 291 3.09 -6.14 -2.40
C ALA A 291 1.87 -5.76 -1.55
N LYS A 292 2.09 -4.81 -0.64
CA LYS A 292 1.03 -4.20 0.18
C LYS A 292 0.63 -2.82 -0.33
N LEU A 293 1.58 -2.09 -0.88
CA LEU A 293 1.43 -0.72 -1.38
C LEU A 293 2.11 -0.61 -2.74
N VAL A 294 1.39 -0.07 -3.73
CA VAL A 294 1.91 0.21 -5.08
C VAL A 294 1.82 1.70 -5.36
N HIS A 295 2.90 2.29 -5.84
CA HIS A 295 2.97 3.70 -6.25
C HIS A 295 2.95 3.81 -7.78
N PHE A 296 2.10 4.68 -8.32
CA PHE A 296 1.99 4.85 -9.76
C PHE A 296 3.13 5.72 -10.29
N SER A 297 4.23 5.15 -10.75
CA SER A 297 5.40 5.87 -11.26
C SER A 297 5.80 5.35 -12.64
N ASP A 298 5.25 5.97 -13.70
CA ASP A 298 5.44 5.54 -15.10
C ASP A 298 5.80 6.67 -16.07
N TRP A 299 6.36 7.78 -15.58
CA TRP A 299 6.75 8.90 -16.44
C TRP A 299 7.58 8.40 -17.66
N PRO A 300 7.33 8.93 -18.88
CA PRO A 300 6.40 10.02 -19.23
C PRO A 300 4.94 9.60 -19.44
N LEU A 301 4.58 8.34 -19.21
CA LEU A 301 3.17 7.93 -19.29
C LEU A 301 2.37 8.62 -18.17
N PRO A 302 1.17 9.17 -18.47
CA PRO A 302 0.41 9.87 -17.46
C PRO A 302 -0.14 8.91 -16.40
N LYS A 303 -0.41 9.48 -15.22
CA LYS A 303 -0.98 8.81 -14.04
C LYS A 303 -2.35 8.17 -14.34
N PRO A 304 -2.80 7.20 -13.54
CA PRO A 304 -3.95 6.36 -13.89
C PRO A 304 -5.31 7.07 -13.96
N TRP A 305 -5.48 8.28 -13.40
CA TRP A 305 -6.70 9.07 -13.60
C TRP A 305 -6.78 9.76 -14.97
N ILE A 306 -5.71 9.72 -15.75
CA ILE A 306 -5.65 10.20 -17.13
C ILE A 306 -5.65 8.99 -18.05
N MET A 307 -6.40 9.07 -19.16
CA MET A 307 -6.38 8.04 -20.19
C MET A 307 -5.00 7.99 -20.88
N TRP A 308 -4.55 6.80 -21.24
CA TRP A 308 -3.30 6.67 -21.97
C TRP A 308 -3.40 7.21 -23.40
N PRO A 309 -2.39 7.97 -23.87
CA PRO A 309 -2.18 8.17 -25.29
C PRO A 309 -1.92 6.82 -25.97
N THR A 310 -2.50 6.59 -27.15
CA THR A 310 -2.40 5.29 -27.85
C THR A 310 -0.94 4.94 -28.17
N GLU A 311 -0.18 5.94 -28.61
CA GLU A 311 1.22 5.86 -28.96
C GLU A 311 2.07 5.59 -27.71
N GLY A 312 1.82 6.32 -26.62
CA GLY A 312 2.51 6.12 -25.35
C GLY A 312 2.27 4.73 -24.75
N LEU A 313 1.02 4.24 -24.79
CA LEU A 313 0.72 2.87 -24.37
C LEU A 313 1.45 1.83 -25.22
N ARG A 314 1.50 2.03 -26.55
CA ARG A 314 2.19 1.13 -27.47
C ARG A 314 3.67 1.04 -27.15
N GLU A 315 4.29 2.17 -26.83
CA GLU A 315 5.73 2.28 -26.57
C GLU A 315 6.14 1.83 -25.16
N MET A 316 5.33 2.12 -24.14
CA MET A 316 5.75 1.96 -22.74
C MET A 316 5.21 0.72 -22.05
N GLN A 317 4.15 0.08 -22.55
CA GLN A 317 3.67 -1.16 -21.93
C GLN A 317 4.79 -2.21 -21.88
N PRO A 318 4.83 -3.10 -20.86
CA PRO A 318 5.85 -4.14 -20.79
C PRO A 318 5.97 -4.92 -22.10
N ASP A 319 7.20 -5.07 -22.63
CA ASP A 319 7.46 -5.64 -23.95
C ASP A 319 7.33 -7.18 -23.98
N CYS A 320 7.19 -7.82 -22.82
CA CYS A 320 7.08 -9.26 -22.66
C CYS A 320 8.25 -10.02 -23.30
N GLY A 321 9.48 -9.51 -23.11
CA GLY A 321 10.68 -10.10 -23.73
C GLY A 321 10.69 -9.95 -25.25
N GLY A 322 9.94 -8.98 -25.79
CA GLY A 322 9.77 -8.75 -27.21
C GLY A 322 8.72 -9.63 -27.90
N SER A 323 8.06 -10.53 -27.16
CA SER A 323 7.03 -11.39 -27.75
C SER A 323 5.80 -10.59 -28.17
N ARG A 324 5.35 -10.82 -29.41
CA ARG A 324 4.07 -10.34 -29.94
C ARG A 324 2.93 -11.34 -29.75
N GLU A 325 3.23 -12.56 -29.32
CA GLU A 325 2.25 -13.61 -29.05
C GLU A 325 1.91 -13.63 -27.55
N GLY A 326 0.61 -13.47 -27.25
CA GLY A 326 0.11 -13.49 -25.87
C GLY A 326 0.44 -12.25 -25.03
N THR A 327 0.09 -12.32 -23.75
CA THR A 327 0.46 -11.31 -22.74
C THR A 327 1.27 -11.97 -21.64
N CYS A 328 2.41 -11.39 -21.31
CA CYS A 328 3.17 -11.74 -20.10
C CYS A 328 2.44 -11.26 -18.83
N ALA A 329 2.90 -11.75 -17.68
CA ALA A 329 2.35 -11.39 -16.39
C ALA A 329 2.52 -9.90 -16.10
N GLU A 330 3.68 -9.32 -16.43
CA GLU A 330 4.02 -7.91 -16.26
C GLU A 330 3.00 -7.02 -16.97
N ARG A 331 2.77 -7.25 -18.26
CA ARG A 331 1.82 -6.48 -19.08
C ARG A 331 0.40 -6.60 -18.54
N ARG A 332 -0.01 -7.80 -18.10
CA ARG A 332 -1.35 -8.02 -17.54
C ARG A 332 -1.52 -7.28 -16.20
N ILE A 333 -0.58 -7.45 -15.26
CA ILE A 333 -0.63 -6.82 -13.94
C ILE A 333 -0.57 -5.30 -14.05
N TRP A 334 0.38 -4.79 -14.84
CA TRP A 334 0.54 -3.35 -15.07
C TRP A 334 -0.73 -2.72 -15.67
N LYS A 335 -1.32 -3.33 -16.71
CA LYS A 335 -2.60 -2.86 -17.25
C LYS A 335 -3.75 -2.98 -16.24
N HIS A 336 -3.76 -4.05 -15.45
CA HIS A 336 -4.77 -4.27 -14.41
C HIS A 336 -4.74 -3.16 -13.36
N LEU A 337 -3.55 -2.77 -12.87
CA LEU A 337 -3.38 -1.69 -11.88
C LEU A 337 -4.01 -0.37 -12.35
N TYR A 338 -3.78 0.02 -13.61
CA TYR A 338 -4.39 1.21 -14.20
C TYR A 338 -5.89 1.07 -14.44
N ASN A 339 -6.34 -0.07 -14.97
CA ASN A 339 -7.75 -0.30 -15.25
C ASN A 339 -8.58 -0.36 -13.97
N ASP A 340 -8.09 -1.04 -12.94
CA ASP A 340 -8.70 -1.11 -11.61
C ASP A 340 -8.83 0.28 -10.99
N PHE A 341 -7.76 1.09 -11.03
CA PHE A 341 -7.81 2.46 -10.53
C PHE A 341 -8.91 3.28 -11.22
N ARG A 342 -8.95 3.24 -12.56
CA ARG A 342 -9.97 3.96 -13.36
C ARG A 342 -11.38 3.48 -13.06
N GLN A 343 -11.56 2.16 -12.95
CA GLN A 343 -12.85 1.57 -12.62
C GLN A 343 -13.32 2.02 -11.24
N ARG A 344 -12.46 1.95 -10.21
CA ARG A 344 -12.79 2.43 -8.86
C ARG A 344 -13.06 3.92 -8.82
N ARG A 345 -12.28 4.75 -9.54
CA ARG A 345 -12.54 6.19 -9.68
C ARG A 345 -13.93 6.47 -10.24
N ARG A 346 -14.32 5.76 -11.29
CA ARG A 346 -15.67 5.85 -11.87
C ARG A 346 -16.75 5.37 -10.89
N ASP A 347 -16.54 4.22 -10.27
CA ASP A 347 -17.60 3.55 -9.52
C ASP A 347 -17.81 4.16 -8.12
N ILE A 348 -16.73 4.59 -7.46
CA ILE A 348 -16.74 5.19 -6.11
C ILE A 348 -16.87 6.71 -6.20
N CYS A 349 -15.97 7.38 -6.92
CA CYS A 349 -15.97 8.84 -6.99
C CYS A 349 -16.94 9.40 -8.02
N LYS A 350 -17.51 8.59 -8.92
CA LYS A 350 -18.34 9.05 -10.04
C LYS A 350 -17.62 10.08 -10.93
N LEU A 351 -16.30 9.94 -11.03
CA LEU A 351 -15.44 10.74 -11.89
C LEU A 351 -14.91 9.87 -13.02
N LEU A 352 -15.03 10.36 -14.25
CA LEU A 352 -14.38 9.73 -15.39
C LEU A 352 -12.89 10.06 -15.41
N SER A 353 -12.12 9.26 -16.14
CA SER A 353 -10.74 9.58 -16.44
C SER A 353 -10.66 10.79 -17.36
N VAL A 354 -9.63 11.62 -17.15
CA VAL A 354 -9.33 12.75 -18.03
C VAL A 354 -8.92 12.21 -19.41
N PRO A 355 -9.35 12.85 -20.52
CA PRO A 355 -8.93 12.48 -21.86
C PRO A 355 -7.40 12.41 -22.02
N PRO A 356 -6.89 11.57 -22.94
CA PRO A 356 -5.46 11.42 -23.10
C PRO A 356 -4.85 12.70 -23.66
N PRO A 357 -3.70 13.14 -23.13
CA PRO A 357 -2.93 14.23 -23.74
C PRO A 357 -2.27 13.78 -25.06
N ASP A 358 -1.74 14.72 -25.82
CA ASP A 358 -0.89 14.38 -26.97
C ASP A 358 0.42 13.73 -26.49
N TRP A 359 0.79 12.61 -27.12
CA TRP A 359 1.98 11.85 -26.71
C TRP A 359 3.26 12.59 -27.04
N LEU A 360 3.30 13.24 -28.21
CA LEU A 360 4.49 13.96 -28.67
C LEU A 360 4.76 15.18 -27.80
N SER A 361 3.71 15.90 -27.37
CA SER A 361 3.87 17.04 -26.45
C SER A 361 4.47 16.67 -25.10
N ILE A 362 4.19 15.46 -24.59
CA ILE A 362 4.71 15.00 -23.29
C ILE A 362 6.09 14.36 -23.42
N LYS A 363 6.33 13.59 -24.48
CA LYS A 363 7.60 12.90 -24.70
C LYS A 363 8.71 13.84 -25.19
N GLY A 364 8.37 14.95 -25.85
CA GLY A 364 9.28 15.79 -26.64
C GLY A 364 10.03 16.92 -25.92
N GLY A 365 9.85 17.11 -24.62
CA GLY A 365 10.74 17.92 -23.76
C GLY A 365 10.76 19.46 -23.93
N ASP A 366 10.50 20.05 -25.10
CA ASP A 366 10.90 21.46 -25.33
C ASP A 366 9.79 22.54 -25.47
N GLN A 367 8.49 22.21 -25.44
CA GLN A 367 7.42 23.24 -25.47
C GLN A 367 6.13 22.89 -24.69
N ALA A 368 6.24 22.18 -23.57
CA ALA A 368 5.08 21.87 -22.73
C ALA A 368 4.78 22.97 -21.70
N ARG A 369 4.47 24.20 -22.15
CA ARG A 369 3.63 25.09 -21.34
C ARG A 369 2.19 24.94 -21.83
N ASN A 370 1.31 24.45 -20.95
CA ASN A 370 -0.17 24.53 -20.99
C ASN A 370 -1.01 23.29 -21.38
N VAL A 371 -0.54 22.04 -21.27
CA VAL A 371 -1.44 20.87 -21.48
C VAL A 371 -1.42 19.83 -20.35
N THR A 372 -0.58 20.01 -19.33
CA THR A 372 -0.45 19.13 -18.15
C THR A 372 -0.57 19.90 -16.82
N GLU A 373 -1.42 20.94 -16.77
CA GLU A 373 -1.83 21.54 -15.49
C GLU A 373 -2.41 20.45 -14.57
N GLY A 374 -1.59 19.98 -13.63
CA GLY A 374 -1.95 19.10 -12.53
C GLY A 374 -1.26 17.72 -12.43
N THR A 375 -0.35 17.28 -13.32
CA THR A 375 0.10 15.86 -13.29
C THR A 375 1.53 15.49 -13.66
N GLU A 376 2.49 16.41 -13.74
CA GLU A 376 3.91 16.03 -13.91
C GLU A 376 4.56 15.54 -12.61
N HIS A 377 4.29 14.27 -12.30
CA HIS A 377 4.85 13.56 -11.15
C HIS A 377 5.92 12.56 -11.60
N ALA A 378 7.01 13.07 -12.19
CA ALA A 378 8.25 12.32 -12.40
C ALA A 378 9.06 12.31 -11.09
N ALA A 379 9.66 11.17 -10.75
CA ALA A 379 10.82 11.19 -9.85
C ALA A 379 11.97 11.91 -10.58
N PRO A 380 12.79 12.73 -9.89
CA PRO A 380 13.82 13.53 -10.54
C PRO A 380 14.80 12.67 -11.37
N PRO A 381 15.12 13.04 -12.61
CA PRO A 381 16.22 12.45 -13.34
C PRO A 381 17.55 12.84 -12.66
N VAL A 382 18.44 11.86 -12.50
CA VAL A 382 19.80 12.10 -12.01
C VAL A 382 20.66 12.52 -13.20
N ASP A 383 20.94 13.82 -13.33
CA ASP A 383 21.97 14.32 -14.24
C ASP A 383 23.35 13.92 -13.71
N GLY A 384 23.90 12.85 -14.30
CA GLY A 384 25.32 12.54 -14.22
C GLY A 384 26.05 13.28 -15.33
N MET A 385 26.45 14.53 -15.12
CA MET A 385 27.46 15.15 -15.98
C MET A 385 28.81 14.50 -15.68
N ILE A 386 29.16 13.47 -16.46
CA ILE A 386 30.55 13.08 -16.67
C ILE A 386 31.15 14.17 -17.56
N ALA A 387 31.86 15.11 -16.95
CA ALA A 387 32.79 15.96 -17.69
C ALA A 387 33.89 15.04 -18.25
N SER A 388 33.83 14.78 -19.55
CA SER A 388 34.94 14.22 -20.29
C SER A 388 36.03 15.27 -20.38
N GLU A 389 37.16 15.01 -19.73
CA GLU A 389 38.42 15.69 -20.01
C GLU A 389 38.75 15.55 -21.50
N ALA A 390 38.99 16.69 -22.15
CA ALA A 390 39.69 16.75 -23.41
C ALA A 390 40.54 18.03 -23.44
N SER A 391 41.86 17.79 -23.55
CA SER A 391 42.99 18.72 -23.74
C SER A 391 43.63 19.30 -22.48
#